data_AF-Q3USP6-F1
#
_entry.id   AF-Q3USP6-F1
#
_cell.length_a   1.000
_cell.length_b   1.000
_cell.length_c   1.000
_cell.angle_alpha   90.00
_cell.angle_beta   90.00
_cell.angle_gamma   90.00
#
_symmetry.space_group_name_H-M   'P 1'
#
loop_
_entity.id
_entity.type
_entity.pdbx_description
1 polymer ?
#
loop_
_entity_poly.entity_id
_entity_poly.type
_entity_poly.pdbx_seq_one_letter_code
_entity_poly.pdbx_strand_id
1 'polypeptide(L)'
;LVHTLWQDIIEKELNDSVALSSSDRMHALSLKLVLLGKIYAGTPRFFPLDFIVQFLEQQVCTLNWDVGFVIQTMNEIGVPLPRLLEVYDQLFKSRDPFWNRVKSPLHLLDCIHVLLTRYVENPSLVLNCERRRFTNLCLDAVCGYLVELQSMSSSVAVQAITGNFKSLQAKLERLH
;
A
#
# COMPACT_ATOMS: atom_id res chain seq x y z
N LEU A 1 23.21 1.60 3.41
CA LEU A 1 23.61 2.42 2.25
C LEU A 1 22.43 2.64 1.29
N VAL A 2 21.87 1.61 0.65
CA VAL A 2 20.76 1.82 -0.31
C VAL A 2 19.48 2.33 0.36
N HIS A 3 19.10 1.83 1.55
CA HIS A 3 17.95 2.38 2.30
C HIS A 3 18.16 3.86 2.64
N THR A 4 19.33 4.19 3.20
CA THR A 4 19.72 5.58 3.53
C THR A 4 19.62 6.48 2.30
N LEU A 5 20.12 6.05 1.14
CA LEU A 5 20.01 6.82 -0.09
C LEU A 5 18.55 7.12 -0.48
N TRP A 6 17.68 6.12 -0.44
CA TRP A 6 16.26 6.32 -0.75
C TRP A 6 15.55 7.19 0.28
N GLN A 7 15.90 7.03 1.56
CA GLN A 7 15.42 7.90 2.63
C GLN A 7 15.81 9.35 2.36
N ASP A 8 17.09 9.63 2.11
CA ASP A 8 17.62 10.97 1.84
C ASP A 8 16.95 11.60 0.61
N ILE A 9 16.70 10.81 -0.45
CA ILE A 9 15.99 11.27 -1.65
C ILE A 9 14.55 11.69 -1.30
N ILE A 10 13.82 10.86 -0.56
CA ILE A 10 12.42 11.12 -0.20
C ILE A 10 12.34 12.32 0.75
N GLU A 11 13.16 12.34 1.80
CA GLU A 11 13.18 13.44 2.78
C GLU A 11 13.56 14.76 2.13
N LYS A 12 14.55 14.76 1.22
CA LYS A 12 14.92 15.96 0.46
C LYS A 12 13.73 16.48 -0.36
N GLU A 13 13.07 15.63 -1.13
CA GLU A 13 11.91 16.03 -1.94
C GLU A 13 10.75 16.55 -1.08
N LEU A 14 10.51 15.93 0.09
CA LEU A 14 9.51 16.38 1.06
C LEU A 14 9.85 17.75 1.66
N ASN A 15 11.12 18.02 1.92
CA ASN A 15 11.60 19.29 2.46
C ASN A 15 11.57 20.41 1.41
N ASP A 16 12.02 20.12 0.18
CA ASP A 16 12.05 21.07 -0.93
C ASP A 16 10.62 21.51 -1.33
N SER A 17 9.62 20.66 -1.08
CA SER A 17 8.22 20.90 -1.40
C SER A 17 7.36 21.42 -0.24
N VAL A 18 7.95 21.75 0.93
CA VAL A 18 7.17 22.10 2.15
C VAL A 18 6.21 23.28 1.97
N ALA A 19 6.53 24.22 1.07
CA ALA A 19 5.70 25.38 0.78
C ALA A 19 4.50 25.10 -0.15
N LEU A 20 4.43 23.90 -0.74
CA LEU A 20 3.38 23.51 -1.67
C LEU A 20 2.15 22.92 -0.95
N SER A 21 1.03 22.84 -1.67
CA SER A 21 -0.17 22.17 -1.17
C SER A 21 0.07 20.65 -1.01
N SER A 22 -0.67 19.97 -0.13
CA SER A 22 -0.52 18.51 0.04
C SER A 22 -0.65 17.74 -1.28
N SER A 23 -1.53 18.17 -2.18
CA SER A 23 -1.71 17.55 -3.50
C SER A 23 -0.47 17.72 -4.38
N ASP A 24 0.08 18.92 -4.44
CA ASP A 24 1.29 19.22 -5.22
C ASP A 24 2.52 18.50 -4.65
N ARG A 25 2.62 18.40 -3.31
CA ARG A 25 3.70 17.66 -2.64
C ARG A 25 3.66 16.17 -2.97
N MET A 26 2.47 15.56 -2.89
CA MET A 26 2.28 14.16 -3.32
C MET A 26 2.66 14.00 -4.79
N HIS A 27 2.21 14.91 -5.67
CA HIS A 27 2.51 14.83 -7.09
C HIS A 27 4.02 14.93 -7.39
N ALA A 28 4.70 15.92 -6.81
CA ALA A 28 6.15 16.11 -6.97
C ALA A 28 6.95 14.88 -6.50
N LEU A 29 6.60 14.35 -5.32
CA LEU A 29 7.24 13.14 -4.81
C LEU A 29 6.97 11.92 -5.69
N SER A 30 5.73 11.72 -6.15
CA SER A 30 5.40 10.63 -7.06
C SER A 30 6.22 10.72 -8.35
N LEU A 31 6.29 11.90 -9.00
CA LEU A 31 7.09 12.09 -10.21
C LEU A 31 8.55 11.70 -10.01
N LYS A 32 9.15 12.12 -8.88
CA LYS A 32 10.53 11.80 -8.53
C LYS A 32 10.73 10.29 -8.34
N LEU A 33 9.84 9.65 -7.60
CA LEU A 33 9.88 8.21 -7.33
C LEU A 33 9.62 7.38 -8.60
N VAL A 34 8.68 7.78 -9.45
CA VAL A 34 8.39 7.11 -10.71
C VAL A 34 9.58 7.17 -11.65
N LEU A 35 10.23 8.33 -11.78
CA LEU A 35 11.42 8.50 -12.61
C LEU A 35 12.54 7.55 -12.19
N LEU A 36 12.86 7.49 -10.89
CA LEU A 36 13.93 6.63 -10.38
C LEU A 36 13.51 5.15 -10.35
N GLY A 37 12.28 4.87 -9.94
CA GLY A 37 11.72 3.54 -9.84
C GLY A 37 11.72 2.83 -11.19
N LYS A 38 11.37 3.50 -12.29
CA LYS A 38 11.42 2.89 -13.63
C LYS A 38 12.83 2.44 -14.05
N ILE A 39 13.88 3.04 -13.50
CA ILE A 39 15.28 2.67 -13.76
C ILE A 39 15.70 1.50 -12.86
N TYR A 40 15.32 1.54 -11.58
CA TYR A 40 15.89 0.64 -10.56
C TYR A 40 14.98 -0.50 -10.11
N ALA A 41 13.67 -0.45 -10.33
CA ALA A 41 12.70 -1.45 -9.83
C ALA A 41 12.98 -2.87 -10.37
N GLY A 42 13.56 -2.99 -11.57
CA GLY A 42 14.00 -4.27 -12.13
C GLY A 42 15.22 -4.87 -11.44
N THR A 43 15.90 -4.12 -10.55
CA THR A 43 17.09 -4.57 -9.82
C THR A 43 16.86 -4.46 -8.31
N PRO A 44 16.40 -5.53 -7.63
CA PRO A 44 16.04 -5.50 -6.21
C PRO A 44 17.12 -4.96 -5.28
N ARG A 45 18.40 -5.14 -5.62
CA ARG A 45 19.54 -4.59 -4.85
C ARG A 45 19.54 -3.06 -4.79
N PHE A 46 18.99 -2.38 -5.80
CA PHE A 46 18.96 -0.92 -5.90
C PHE A 46 17.59 -0.32 -5.61
N PHE A 47 16.53 -1.13 -5.59
CA PHE A 47 15.17 -0.70 -5.29
C PHE A 47 14.61 -1.52 -4.11
N PRO A 48 14.88 -1.09 -2.87
CA PRO A 48 14.42 -1.77 -1.66
C PRO A 48 12.92 -1.50 -1.45
N LEU A 49 12.08 -2.17 -2.24
CA LEU A 49 10.62 -1.94 -2.29
C LEU A 49 9.98 -1.94 -0.90
N ASP A 50 10.27 -2.95 -0.09
CA ASP A 50 9.68 -3.17 1.23
C ASP A 50 9.96 -1.96 2.15
N PHE A 51 11.19 -1.44 2.12
CA PHE A 51 11.58 -0.24 2.84
C PHE A 51 10.89 1.01 2.29
N ILE A 52 10.88 1.19 0.96
CA ILE A 52 10.29 2.38 0.32
C ILE A 52 8.80 2.47 0.64
N VAL A 53 8.06 1.36 0.50
CA VAL A 53 6.63 1.30 0.80
C VAL A 53 6.39 1.62 2.27
N GLN A 54 7.10 0.96 3.20
CA GLN A 54 6.94 1.23 4.62
C GLN A 54 7.21 2.70 4.95
N PHE A 55 8.33 3.24 4.46
CA PHE A 55 8.72 4.62 4.75
C PHE A 55 7.71 5.62 4.21
N LEU A 56 7.24 5.44 2.97
CA LEU A 56 6.23 6.31 2.38
C LEU A 56 4.90 6.24 3.13
N GLU A 57 4.46 5.06 3.57
CA GLU A 57 3.23 4.94 4.34
C GLU A 57 3.31 5.62 5.71
N GLN A 58 4.49 5.60 6.33
CA GLN A 58 4.74 6.36 7.55
C GLN A 58 4.66 7.86 7.31
N GLN A 59 5.15 8.35 6.16
CA GLN A 59 5.01 9.75 5.75
C GLN A 59 3.55 10.10 5.44
N VAL A 60 2.81 9.23 4.76
CA VAL A 60 1.37 9.41 4.48
C VAL A 60 0.58 9.59 5.77
N CYS A 61 0.82 8.74 6.77
CA CYS A 61 0.21 8.89 8.09
C CYS A 61 0.58 10.22 8.76
N THR A 62 1.87 10.58 8.74
CA THR A 62 2.38 11.76 9.45
C THR A 62 1.91 13.07 8.81
N LEU A 63 1.80 13.09 7.48
CA LEU A 63 1.38 14.25 6.70
C LEU A 63 -0.13 14.26 6.41
N ASN A 64 -0.86 13.24 6.87
CA ASN A 64 -2.29 13.04 6.62
C ASN A 64 -2.64 13.12 5.12
N TRP A 65 -1.90 12.36 4.32
CA TRP A 65 -2.07 12.26 2.86
C TRP A 65 -3.08 11.18 2.47
N ASP A 66 -3.40 11.15 1.18
CA ASP A 66 -4.30 10.14 0.61
C ASP A 66 -3.70 8.73 0.74
N VAL A 67 -4.50 7.79 1.25
CA VAL A 67 -4.09 6.39 1.49
C VAL A 67 -3.78 5.65 0.18
N GLY A 68 -4.31 6.09 -0.96
CA GLY A 68 -4.02 5.53 -2.27
C GLY A 68 -2.72 6.03 -2.90
N PHE A 69 -2.03 7.01 -2.31
CA PHE A 69 -0.84 7.65 -2.85
C PHE A 69 0.29 6.67 -3.18
N VAL A 70 0.69 5.85 -2.21
CA VAL A 70 1.82 4.92 -2.36
C VAL A 70 1.48 3.84 -3.38
N ILE A 71 0.26 3.31 -3.32
CA ILE A 71 -0.24 2.28 -4.24
C ILE A 71 -0.24 2.79 -5.69
N GLN A 72 -0.73 4.02 -5.91
CA GLN A 72 -0.70 4.65 -7.24
C GLN A 72 0.74 4.79 -7.74
N THR A 73 1.64 5.31 -6.89
CA THR A 73 3.03 5.55 -7.24
C THR A 73 3.77 4.25 -7.59
N MET A 74 3.59 3.19 -6.79
CA MET A 74 4.20 1.88 -7.06
C MET A 74 3.66 1.24 -8.34
N ASN A 75 2.36 1.38 -8.61
CA ASN A 75 1.76 0.91 -9.85
C ASN A 75 2.32 1.67 -11.08
N GLU A 76 2.53 2.99 -10.98
CA GLU A 76 3.14 3.79 -12.06
C GLU A 76 4.63 3.47 -12.31
N ILE A 77 5.35 3.05 -11.26
CA ILE A 77 6.70 2.48 -11.38
C ILE A 77 6.70 1.16 -12.15
N GLY A 78 5.58 0.43 -12.12
CA GLY A 78 5.44 -0.90 -12.72
C GLY A 78 5.64 -2.04 -11.73
N VAL A 79 5.50 -1.79 -10.42
CA VAL A 79 5.53 -2.83 -9.39
C VAL A 79 4.29 -3.72 -9.56
N PRO A 80 4.43 -5.05 -9.72
CA PRO A 80 3.29 -5.94 -9.85
C PRO A 80 2.40 -5.93 -8.60
N LEU A 81 1.08 -5.88 -8.78
CA LEU A 81 0.11 -5.93 -7.68
C LEU A 81 0.33 -7.12 -6.71
N PRO A 82 0.64 -8.35 -7.17
CA PRO A 82 0.95 -9.45 -6.27
C PRO A 82 2.14 -9.15 -5.35
N ARG A 83 3.22 -8.57 -5.89
CA ARG A 83 4.39 -8.21 -5.10
C ARG A 83 4.08 -7.11 -4.10
N LEU A 84 3.25 -6.14 -4.49
CA LEU A 84 2.85 -5.05 -3.61
C LEU A 84 1.95 -5.57 -2.46
N LEU A 85 1.03 -6.50 -2.74
CA LEU A 85 0.21 -7.16 -1.71
C LEU A 85 1.08 -7.91 -0.71
N GLU A 86 2.10 -8.65 -1.17
CA GLU A 86 3.05 -9.35 -0.28
C GLU A 86 3.73 -8.37 0.69
N VAL A 87 4.17 -7.20 0.21
CA VAL A 87 4.80 -6.18 1.04
C VAL A 87 3.82 -5.65 2.09
N TYR A 88 2.61 -5.25 1.70
CA TYR A 88 1.62 -4.77 2.67
C TYR A 88 1.20 -5.84 3.68
N ASP A 89 1.07 -7.09 3.26
CA ASP A 89 0.76 -8.22 4.13
C ASP A 89 1.85 -8.44 5.17
N GLN A 90 3.13 -8.39 4.76
CA GLN A 90 4.27 -8.47 5.68
C GLN A 90 4.30 -7.29 6.66
N LEU A 91 4.05 -6.07 6.17
CA LEU A 91 3.97 -4.89 7.03
C LEU A 91 2.85 -5.02 8.07
N PHE A 92 1.68 -5.50 7.66
CA PHE A 92 0.57 -5.73 8.58
C PHE A 92 0.92 -6.78 9.64
N LYS A 93 1.49 -7.92 9.22
CA LYS A 93 1.89 -9.02 10.11
C LYS A 93 3.05 -8.65 11.05
N SER A 94 3.88 -7.66 10.70
CA SER A 94 4.99 -7.20 11.54
C SER A 94 4.54 -6.55 12.85
N ARG A 95 3.28 -6.06 12.91
CA ARG A 95 2.69 -5.40 14.08
C ARG A 95 3.55 -4.24 14.63
N ASP A 96 4.15 -3.45 13.73
CA ASP A 96 4.97 -2.29 14.09
C ASP A 96 4.19 -1.32 15.01
N PRO A 97 4.71 -0.99 16.21
CA PRO A 97 4.06 -0.06 17.14
C PRO A 97 3.97 1.37 16.60
N PHE A 98 4.68 1.73 15.52
CA PHE A 98 4.56 3.01 14.83
C PHE A 98 3.10 3.40 14.57
N TRP A 99 2.29 2.50 13.99
CA TRP A 99 0.90 2.79 13.59
C TRP A 99 0.02 3.20 14.77
N ASN A 100 0.22 2.56 15.93
CA ASN A 100 -0.47 2.94 17.17
C ASN A 100 0.02 4.30 17.69
N ARG A 101 1.33 4.57 17.61
CA ARG A 101 1.91 5.85 18.06
C ARG A 101 1.38 7.04 17.27
N VAL A 102 1.19 6.88 15.96
CA VAL A 102 0.58 7.91 15.09
C VAL A 102 -0.95 7.89 15.09
N LYS A 103 -1.58 7.08 15.96
CA LYS A 103 -3.04 6.94 16.11
C LYS A 103 -3.76 6.46 14.85
N SER A 104 -3.08 5.71 13.98
CA SER A 104 -3.63 5.12 12.75
C SER A 104 -3.46 3.59 12.73
N PRO A 105 -4.03 2.84 13.70
CA PRO A 105 -3.82 1.40 13.82
C PRO A 105 -4.40 0.57 12.66
N LEU A 106 -5.33 1.14 11.89
CA LEU A 106 -5.99 0.47 10.76
C LEU A 106 -5.39 0.87 9.40
N HIS A 107 -4.40 1.76 9.37
CA HIS A 107 -3.85 2.35 8.13
C HIS A 107 -3.47 1.30 7.08
N LEU A 108 -2.74 0.26 7.48
CA LEU A 108 -2.31 -0.79 6.55
C LEU A 108 -3.49 -1.59 5.98
N LEU A 109 -4.54 -1.80 6.76
CA LEU A 109 -5.75 -2.46 6.26
C LEU A 109 -6.51 -1.56 5.28
N ASP A 110 -6.53 -0.23 5.50
CA ASP A 110 -7.10 0.71 4.54
C ASP A 110 -6.28 0.72 3.23
N CYS A 111 -4.96 0.69 3.31
CA CYS A 111 -4.07 0.56 2.14
C CYS A 111 -4.36 -0.73 1.36
N ILE A 112 -4.41 -1.87 2.06
CA ILE A 112 -4.70 -3.18 1.46
C ILE A 112 -6.08 -3.15 0.79
N HIS A 113 -7.08 -2.55 1.44
CA HIS A 113 -8.41 -2.41 0.85
C HIS A 113 -8.38 -1.59 -0.46
N VAL A 114 -7.64 -0.47 -0.49
CA VAL A 114 -7.47 0.34 -1.73
C VAL A 114 -6.77 -0.46 -2.82
N LEU A 115 -5.70 -1.20 -2.49
CA LEU A 115 -4.95 -2.03 -3.42
C LEU A 115 -5.84 -3.09 -4.07
N LEU A 116 -6.59 -3.82 -3.25
CA LEU A 116 -7.45 -4.90 -3.71
C LEU A 116 -8.70 -4.38 -4.44
N THR A 117 -9.22 -3.22 -4.04
CA THR A 117 -10.31 -2.56 -4.76
C THR A 117 -9.90 -2.24 -6.19
N ARG A 118 -8.69 -1.70 -6.41
CA ARG A 118 -8.14 -1.47 -7.76
C ARG A 118 -8.05 -2.74 -8.59
N TYR A 119 -7.63 -3.85 -7.99
CA TYR A 119 -7.60 -5.14 -8.68
C TYR A 119 -9.00 -5.58 -9.11
N VAL A 120 -9.96 -5.48 -8.21
CA VAL A 120 -11.33 -5.91 -8.47
C VAL A 120 -12.02 -5.05 -9.53
N GLU A 121 -11.75 -3.74 -9.53
CA GLU A 121 -12.27 -2.79 -10.52
C GLU A 121 -11.59 -2.96 -11.89
N ASN A 122 -10.31 -3.35 -11.90
CA ASN A 122 -9.57 -3.60 -13.12
C ASN A 122 -8.66 -4.85 -13.01
N PRO A 123 -9.21 -6.06 -13.24
CA PRO A 123 -8.43 -7.29 -13.17
C PRO A 123 -7.31 -7.38 -14.21
N SER A 124 -7.33 -6.50 -15.24
CA SER A 124 -6.29 -6.45 -16.26
C SER A 124 -4.93 -5.96 -15.76
N LEU A 125 -4.89 -5.36 -14.57
CA LEU A 125 -3.66 -5.03 -13.85
C LEU A 125 -2.82 -6.26 -13.49
N VAL A 126 -3.41 -7.46 -13.55
CA VAL A 126 -2.72 -8.73 -13.38
C VAL A 126 -2.81 -9.54 -14.68
N LEU A 127 -1.69 -10.19 -15.02
CA LEU A 127 -1.57 -11.03 -16.22
C LEU A 127 -2.63 -12.13 -16.19
N ASN A 128 -3.28 -12.37 -17.32
CA ASN A 128 -4.42 -13.31 -17.41
C ASN A 128 -4.07 -14.71 -16.87
N CYS A 129 -2.87 -15.21 -17.17
CA CYS A 129 -2.38 -16.51 -16.67
C CYS A 129 -2.22 -16.58 -15.14
N GLU A 130 -2.08 -15.44 -14.47
CA GLU A 130 -1.86 -15.34 -13.02
C GLU A 130 -3.14 -14.95 -12.27
N ARG A 131 -4.16 -14.39 -12.95
CA ARG A 131 -5.37 -13.85 -12.31
C ARG A 131 -6.05 -14.82 -11.35
N ARG A 132 -6.27 -16.07 -11.77
CA ARG A 132 -6.93 -17.07 -10.91
C ARG A 132 -6.14 -17.31 -9.62
N ARG A 133 -4.82 -17.48 -9.74
CA ARG A 133 -3.92 -17.68 -8.59
C ARG A 133 -3.93 -16.45 -7.68
N PHE A 134 -3.90 -15.25 -8.27
CA PHE A 134 -3.91 -14.01 -7.50
C PHE A 134 -5.25 -13.76 -6.82
N THR A 135 -6.39 -14.01 -7.47
CA THR A 135 -7.72 -13.92 -6.86
C THR A 135 -7.83 -14.84 -5.64
N ASN A 136 -7.29 -16.07 -5.71
CA ASN A 136 -7.27 -16.98 -4.57
C ASN A 136 -6.42 -16.43 -3.42
N LEU A 137 -5.23 -15.92 -3.72
CA LEU A 137 -4.36 -15.28 -2.73
C LEU A 137 -5.08 -14.12 -2.05
N CYS A 138 -5.79 -13.28 -2.81
CA CYS A 138 -6.57 -12.17 -2.28
C CYS A 138 -7.71 -12.66 -1.37
N LEU A 139 -8.44 -13.71 -1.75
CA LEU A 139 -9.51 -14.29 -0.93
C LEU A 139 -8.97 -14.83 0.40
N ASP A 140 -7.85 -15.56 0.36
CA ASP A 140 -7.18 -16.09 1.55
C ASP A 140 -6.71 -14.97 2.48
N ALA A 141 -6.08 -13.93 1.91
CA ALA A 141 -5.61 -12.77 2.65
C ALA A 141 -6.78 -12.00 3.30
N VAL A 142 -7.85 -11.73 2.53
CA VAL A 142 -9.07 -11.06 3.03
C VAL A 142 -9.71 -11.86 4.17
N CYS A 143 -9.76 -13.19 4.06
CA CYS A 143 -10.24 -14.04 5.14
C CYS A 143 -9.39 -13.85 6.41
N GLY A 144 -8.06 -13.87 6.27
CA GLY A 144 -7.13 -13.60 7.38
C GLY A 144 -7.34 -12.23 8.03
N TYR A 145 -7.49 -11.17 7.25
CA TYR A 145 -7.73 -9.83 7.77
C TYR A 145 -9.08 -9.70 8.49
N LEU A 146 -10.13 -10.35 7.98
CA LEU A 146 -11.44 -10.39 8.65
C LEU A 146 -11.38 -11.10 10.00
N VAL A 147 -10.61 -12.17 10.13
CA VAL A 147 -10.40 -12.87 11.41
C VAL A 147 -9.67 -11.96 12.41
N GLU A 148 -8.60 -11.28 12.00
CA GLU A 148 -7.88 -10.34 12.87
C GLU A 148 -8.80 -9.17 13.30
N LEU A 149 -9.59 -8.61 12.37
CA LEU A 149 -10.55 -7.53 12.67
C LEU A 149 -11.63 -7.96 13.67
N GLN A 150 -12.09 -9.21 13.63
CA GLN A 150 -13.05 -9.75 14.61
C GLN A 150 -12.47 -9.86 16.01
N SER A 151 -11.15 -10.02 16.13
CA SER A 151 -10.45 -10.08 17.43
C SER A 151 -10.22 -8.71 18.05
N MET A 152 -10.33 -7.63 17.27
CA MET A 152 -10.15 -6.25 17.75
C MET A 152 -11.34 -5.76 18.56
N SER A 153 -11.12 -4.71 19.37
CA SER A 153 -12.21 -4.05 20.08
C SER A 153 -13.21 -3.43 19.10
N SER A 154 -14.50 -3.66 19.35
CA SER A 154 -15.57 -3.13 18.50
C SER A 154 -15.60 -1.61 18.58
N SER A 155 -15.17 -0.97 17.49
CA SER A 155 -15.27 0.48 17.27
C SER A 155 -15.93 0.74 15.91
N VAL A 156 -16.45 1.95 15.71
CA VAL A 156 -17.06 2.35 14.43
C VAL A 156 -16.07 2.18 13.27
N ALA A 157 -14.80 2.51 13.48
CA ALA A 157 -13.76 2.35 12.46
C ALA A 157 -13.52 0.87 12.11
N VAL A 158 -13.42 0.00 13.13
CA VAL A 158 -13.25 -1.46 12.94
C VAL A 158 -14.47 -2.07 12.23
N GLN A 159 -15.68 -1.61 12.54
CA GLN A 159 -16.90 -2.07 11.86
C GLN A 159 -16.96 -1.62 10.40
N ALA A 160 -16.58 -0.38 10.11
CA ALA A 160 -16.54 0.16 8.75
C ALA A 160 -15.55 -0.62 7.87
N ILE A 161 -14.32 -0.81 8.34
CA ILE A 161 -13.31 -1.55 7.59
C ILE A 161 -13.69 -3.03 7.43
N THR A 162 -14.32 -3.64 8.45
CA THR A 162 -14.87 -4.99 8.33
C THR A 162 -15.93 -5.08 7.23
N GLY A 163 -16.82 -4.08 7.12
CA GLY A 163 -17.80 -3.99 6.04
C GLY A 163 -17.15 -3.87 4.67
N ASN A 164 -16.09 -3.06 4.56
CA ASN A 164 -15.31 -2.90 3.34
C ASN A 164 -14.67 -4.23 2.89
N PHE A 165 -14.02 -4.96 3.80
CA PHE A 165 -13.42 -6.26 3.48
C PHE A 165 -14.46 -7.33 3.13
N LYS A 166 -15.64 -7.34 3.75
CA LYS A 166 -16.75 -8.24 3.34
C LYS A 166 -17.26 -7.93 1.93
N SER A 167 -17.40 -6.65 1.59
CA SER A 167 -17.77 -6.22 0.23
C SER A 167 -16.72 -6.67 -0.78
N LEU A 168 -15.43 -6.48 -0.43
CA LEU A 168 -14.31 -6.88 -1.25
C LEU A 168 -14.25 -8.40 -1.47
N GLN A 169 -14.49 -9.20 -0.43
CA GLN A 169 -14.60 -10.65 -0.51
C GLN A 169 -15.67 -11.06 -1.53
N ALA A 170 -16.89 -10.51 -1.41
CA ALA A 170 -17.98 -10.81 -2.33
C ALA A 170 -17.67 -10.41 -3.78
N LYS A 171 -16.90 -9.34 -4.01
CA LYS A 171 -16.47 -8.95 -5.36
C LYS A 171 -15.37 -9.87 -5.90
N LEU A 172 -14.41 -10.29 -5.07
CA LEU A 172 -13.36 -11.24 -5.46
C LEU A 172 -13.94 -12.62 -5.81
N GLU A 173 -14.94 -13.09 -5.07
CA GLU A 173 -15.65 -14.36 -5.36
C GLU A 173 -16.34 -14.35 -6.73
N ARG A 174 -16.75 -13.19 -7.24
CA ARG A 174 -17.34 -13.04 -8.59
C ARG A 174 -16.30 -13.06 -9.72
N LEU A 175 -15.02 -12.83 -9.39
CA LEU A 175 -13.91 -12.86 -10.34
C LEU A 175 -13.27 -14.26 -10.45
N HIS A 176 -13.56 -15.14 -9.49
CA HIS A 176 -13.10 -16.51 -9.45
C HIS A 176 -13.88 -17.38 -10.46
#